data_AF-A0A4Y2E6E9-F1
#
_entry.id   AF-A0A4Y2E6E9-F1
#
_cell.length_a   1.000
_cell.length_b   1.000
_cell.length_c   1.000
_cell.angle_alpha   90.00
_cell.angle_beta   90.00
_cell.angle_gamma   90.00
#
_symmetry.space_group_name_H-M   'P 1'
#
loop_
_entity.id
_entity.type
_entity.pdbx_description
1 polymer ?
#
loop_
_entity_poly.entity_id
_entity_poly.type
_entity_poly.pdbx_seq_one_letter_code
_entity_poly.pdbx_strand_id
1 'polypeptide(L)'
;MLLSSRLPEKTPDELLQFIVSYGDASVFPNLRIALQILLTIATSTASCERSFSKLKLILSYLRASMRQKRLCDLALLSIEKAVTEKTDFNEIINTFASLKARKVHF
;
A
#
# COMPACT_ATOMS: atom_id res chain seq x y z
N MET A 1 18.88 18.42 29.11
CA MET A 1 18.19 17.18 29.55
C MET A 1 16.97 17.47 30.45
N LEU A 2 16.31 18.63 30.35
CA LEU A 2 15.17 19.00 31.24
C LEU A 2 13.89 19.46 30.51
N LEU A 3 13.89 19.46 29.17
CA LEU A 3 12.69 19.74 28.37
C LEU A 3 11.89 18.48 28.00
N SER A 4 12.49 17.30 28.15
CA SER A 4 11.86 16.01 27.81
C SER A 4 10.80 15.57 28.82
N SER A 5 10.78 16.14 30.03
CA SER A 5 9.95 15.65 31.15
C SER A 5 8.64 16.42 31.35
N ARG A 6 8.29 17.37 30.47
CA ARG A 6 7.11 18.24 30.63
C ARG A 6 6.12 18.26 29.46
N LEU A 7 6.37 17.57 28.36
CA LEU A 7 5.32 17.32 27.38
C LEU A 7 4.69 15.96 27.68
N PRO A 8 3.34 15.85 27.78
CA PRO A 8 2.71 14.55 27.67
C PRO A 8 3.22 13.89 26.38
N GLU A 9 3.68 12.64 26.44
CA GLU A 9 4.11 11.89 25.26
C GLU A 9 2.92 11.68 24.33
N LYS A 10 2.68 12.68 23.49
CA LYS A 10 1.61 12.68 22.49
C LYS A 10 2.18 12.11 21.21
N THR A 11 1.49 11.13 20.65
CA THR A 11 1.88 10.54 19.38
C THR A 11 1.79 11.60 18.27
N PRO A 12 2.60 11.51 17.20
CA PRO A 12 2.60 12.50 16.14
C PRO A 12 1.23 12.69 15.45
N ASP A 13 0.41 11.64 15.42
CA ASP A 13 -0.97 11.66 14.92
C ASP A 13 -1.92 12.41 15.88
N GLU A 14 -1.83 12.18 17.19
CA GLU A 14 -2.59 12.93 18.19
C GLU A 14 -2.23 14.42 18.18
N LEU A 15 -0.93 14.74 18.00
CA LEU A 15 -0.48 16.13 17.86
C LEU A 15 -1.01 16.78 16.59
N LEU A 16 -1.03 16.06 15.47
CA LEU A 16 -1.61 16.57 14.22
C LEU A 16 -3.12 16.81 14.37
N GLN A 17 -3.85 15.89 15.00
CA GLN A 17 -5.29 16.05 15.29
C GLN A 17 -5.56 17.23 16.23
N PHE A 18 -4.71 17.41 17.24
CA PHE A 18 -4.78 18.57 18.13
C PHE A 18 -4.59 19.89 17.36
N ILE A 19 -3.56 19.98 16.52
CA ILE A 19 -3.30 21.20 15.72
C ILE A 19 -4.47 21.49 14.77
N VAL A 20 -5.06 20.46 14.16
CA VAL A 20 -6.22 20.60 13.26
C VAL A 20 -7.49 21.01 14.01
N SER A 21 -7.68 20.55 15.25
CA SER A 21 -8.87 20.87 16.05
C SER A 21 -8.79 22.21 16.80
N TYR A 22 -7.58 22.72 17.07
CA TYR A 22 -7.37 23.91 17.89
C TYR A 22 -7.54 25.24 17.14
N GLY A 23 -7.42 25.27 15.81
CA GLY A 23 -7.61 26.51 15.06
C GLY A 23 -7.26 26.43 13.58
N ASP A 24 -7.58 27.53 12.89
CA ASP A 24 -7.48 27.75 11.45
C ASP A 24 -6.14 27.28 10.84
N ALA A 25 -6.13 26.92 9.55
CA ALA A 25 -4.98 26.30 8.87
C ALA A 25 -3.68 27.15 8.89
N SER A 26 -3.77 28.40 9.37
CA SER A 26 -2.67 29.35 9.57
C SER A 26 -1.93 29.16 10.90
N VAL A 27 -2.43 28.34 11.83
CA VAL A 27 -1.80 28.10 13.13
C VAL A 27 -0.71 27.02 12.97
N PHE A 28 0.56 27.44 13.11
CA PHE A 28 1.76 26.60 12.95
C PHE A 28 1.84 25.81 11.62
N PRO A 29 1.80 26.48 10.46
CA PRO A 29 1.75 25.81 9.15
C PRO A 29 2.95 24.90 8.91
N ASN A 30 4.15 25.34 9.31
CA ASN A 30 5.37 24.56 9.17
C ASN A 30 5.36 23.28 10.04
N LEU A 31 4.81 23.37 11.25
CA LEU A 31 4.72 22.23 12.17
C LEU A 31 3.74 21.19 11.63
N ARG A 32 2.58 21.64 11.14
CA ARG A 32 1.58 20.78 10.51
C ARG A 32 2.17 20.03 9.31
N ILE A 33 2.86 20.75 8.41
CA ILE A 33 3.49 20.16 7.23
C ILE A 33 4.57 19.15 7.65
N ALA A 34 5.41 19.48 8.62
CA ALA A 34 6.45 18.58 9.12
C ALA A 34 5.87 17.29 9.69
N LEU A 35 4.81 17.38 10.51
CA LEU A 35 4.12 16.20 11.05
C LEU A 35 3.46 15.36 9.96
N GLN A 36 2.84 15.99 8.95
CA GLN A 36 2.27 15.29 7.81
C GLN A 36 3.34 14.55 7.00
N ILE A 37 4.48 15.18 6.73
CA ILE A 37 5.61 14.54 6.05
C ILE A 37 6.11 13.35 6.87
N LEU A 38 6.30 13.52 8.19
CA LEU A 38 6.74 12.45 9.07
C LEU A 38 5.79 11.23 9.01
N LEU A 39 4.49 11.47 9.17
CA LEU A 39 3.47 10.40 9.12
C LEU A 39 3.37 9.76 7.72
N THR A 40 3.47 10.56 6.66
CA THR A 40 3.45 10.05 5.28
C THR A 40 4.65 9.18 4.99
N ILE A 41 5.85 9.57 5.45
CA ILE A 41 7.06 8.76 5.30
C ILE A 41 6.89 7.44 6.06
N ALA A 42 6.47 7.50 7.33
CA ALA A 42 6.29 6.29 8.15
C ALA A 42 5.25 5.31 7.58
N THR A 43 4.14 5.82 7.05
CA THR A 43 3.12 4.98 6.39
C THR A 43 3.60 4.43 5.05
N SER A 44 4.32 5.23 4.27
CA SER A 44 4.91 4.82 2.99
C SER A 44 5.97 3.74 3.17
N THR A 45 6.89 3.88 4.15
CA THR A 45 7.92 2.87 4.43
C THR A 45 7.28 1.54 4.84
N ALA A 46 6.30 1.56 5.75
CA ALA A 46 5.58 0.35 6.16
C ALA A 46 4.85 -0.33 4.97
N SER A 47 4.23 0.46 4.08
CA SER A 47 3.57 -0.07 2.88
C SER A 47 4.58 -0.67 1.88
N CYS A 48 5.72 -0.02 1.73
CA CYS A 48 6.83 -0.47 0.88
C CYS A 48 7.40 -1.80 1.38
N GLU A 49 7.69 -1.92 2.68
CA GLU A 49 8.16 -3.16 3.31
C GLU A 49 7.15 -4.31 3.12
N ARG A 50 5.86 -4.04 3.35
CA ARG A 50 4.79 -5.02 3.11
C ARG A 50 4.78 -5.48 1.64
N SER A 51 4.88 -4.56 0.70
CA SER A 51 4.89 -4.83 -0.75
C SER A 51 6.11 -5.66 -1.17
N PHE A 52 7.31 -5.31 -0.68
CA PHE A 52 8.52 -6.08 -0.94
C PHE A 52 8.50 -7.46 -0.29
N SER A 53 7.89 -7.61 0.88
CA SER A 53 7.68 -8.91 1.52
C SER A 53 6.81 -9.82 0.64
N LYS A 54 5.72 -9.30 0.07
CA LYS A 54 4.88 -10.05 -0.88
C LYS A 54 5.63 -10.43 -2.15
N LEU A 55 6.39 -9.50 -2.74
CA LEU A 55 7.24 -9.77 -3.90
C LEU A 55 8.24 -10.90 -3.63
N LYS A 56 8.92 -10.86 -2.47
CA LYS A 56 9.87 -11.89 -2.05
C LYS A 56 9.19 -13.25 -1.93
N LEU A 57 8.00 -13.32 -1.35
CA LEU A 57 7.22 -14.57 -1.25
C LEU A 57 6.88 -15.13 -2.63
N ILE A 58 6.41 -14.30 -3.56
CA ILE A 58 6.07 -14.71 -4.93
C ILE A 58 7.28 -15.30 -5.65
N LEU A 59 8.41 -14.58 -5.63
CA LEU A 59 9.65 -15.02 -6.28
C LEU A 59 10.19 -16.32 -5.67
N SER A 60 10.17 -16.41 -4.34
CA SER A 60 10.69 -17.56 -3.60
C SER A 60 9.84 -18.82 -3.81
N TYR A 61 8.51 -18.68 -3.82
CA TYR A 61 7.58 -19.78 -4.07
C TYR A 61 7.70 -20.32 -5.50
N LEU A 62 7.72 -19.42 -6.49
CA LEU A 62 7.75 -19.82 -7.90
C LEU A 62 9.16 -20.25 -8.38
N ARG A 63 10.21 -19.95 -7.62
CA ARG A 63 11.64 -20.16 -8.00
C ARG A 63 11.94 -19.71 -9.43
N ALA A 64 11.28 -18.65 -9.88
CA ALA A 64 11.17 -18.32 -11.29
C ALA A 64 11.89 -17.03 -11.64
N SER A 65 12.61 -17.04 -12.76
CA SER A 65 12.88 -15.82 -13.52
C SER A 65 11.63 -15.49 -14.35
N MET A 66 11.01 -14.36 -14.07
CA MET A 66 9.80 -13.88 -14.76
C MET A 66 10.02 -12.49 -15.32
N ARG A 67 9.29 -12.14 -16.39
CA ARG A 67 9.29 -10.77 -16.92
C ARG A 67 8.69 -9.80 -15.90
N GLN A 68 9.26 -8.61 -15.79
CA GLN A 68 8.87 -7.59 -14.82
C GLN A 68 7.36 -7.31 -14.82
N LYS A 69 6.73 -7.22 -16.00
CA LYS A 69 5.28 -6.99 -16.13
C LYS A 69 4.46 -8.03 -15.36
N ARG A 70 4.69 -9.32 -15.62
CA ARG A 70 3.98 -10.43 -14.95
C ARG A 70 4.23 -10.43 -13.46
N LEU A 71 5.45 -10.10 -13.02
CA LEU A 71 5.80 -10.02 -11.61
C LEU A 71 5.04 -8.89 -10.92
N CYS A 72 5.04 -7.69 -11.51
CA CYS A 72 4.28 -6.55 -11.00
C CYS A 72 2.79 -6.84 -10.91
N ASP A 73 2.21 -7.42 -11.96
CA ASP A 73 0.78 -7.76 -12.01
C ASP A 73 0.41 -8.75 -10.88
N LEU A 74 1.22 -9.79 -10.66
CA LEU A 74 0.99 -10.77 -9.58
C LEU A 74 1.20 -10.17 -8.18
N ALA A 75 2.19 -9.29 -8.03
CA ALA A 75 2.43 -8.58 -6.78
C ALA A 75 1.27 -7.66 -6.42
N LEU A 76 0.73 -6.94 -7.40
CA LEU A 76 -0.44 -6.08 -7.24
C LEU A 76 -1.65 -6.89 -6.74
N LEU A 77 -1.96 -8.02 -7.38
CA LEU A 77 -3.03 -8.92 -6.94
C LEU A 77 -2.82 -9.46 -5.51
N SER A 78 -1.56 -9.72 -5.13
CA SER A 78 -1.21 -10.24 -3.79
C SER A 78 -1.27 -9.16 -2.70
N ILE A 79 -0.94 -7.92 -3.02
CA ILE A 79 -1.08 -6.75 -2.12
C ILE A 79 -2.56 -6.42 -1.95
N GLU A 80 -3.30 -6.34 -3.06
CA GLU A 80 -4.75 -6.05 -3.10
C GLU A 80 -5.60 -7.32 -2.99
N LYS A 81 -5.19 -8.25 -2.13
CA LYS A 81 -5.84 -9.56 -1.95
C LYS A 81 -7.33 -9.42 -1.62
N ALA A 82 -7.69 -8.46 -0.76
CA ALA A 82 -9.07 -8.22 -0.34
C ALA A 82 -10.00 -7.76 -1.49
N VAL A 83 -9.45 -7.09 -2.50
CA VAL A 83 -10.20 -6.71 -3.71
C VAL A 83 -10.22 -7.89 -4.68
N THR A 84 -9.07 -8.54 -4.87
CA THR A 84 -8.92 -9.70 -5.77
C THR A 84 -9.84 -10.86 -5.40
N GLU A 85 -10.05 -11.12 -4.11
CA GLU A 85 -10.96 -12.16 -3.61
C GLU A 85 -12.44 -11.89 -3.89
N LYS A 86 -12.81 -10.63 -4.17
CA LYS A 86 -14.20 -10.27 -4.51
C LYS A 86 -14.50 -10.45 -6.00
N THR A 87 -13.49 -10.66 -6.82
CA THR A 87 -13.64 -10.81 -8.27
C THR A 87 -14.06 -12.24 -8.62
N ASP A 88 -14.96 -12.41 -9.59
CA ASP A 88 -15.38 -13.74 -10.05
C ASP A 88 -14.30 -14.38 -10.95
N PHE A 89 -13.54 -15.32 -10.38
CA PHE A 89 -12.53 -16.06 -11.12
C PHE A 89 -13.11 -16.91 -12.25
N ASN A 90 -14.35 -17.40 -12.13
CA ASN A 90 -14.97 -18.21 -13.18
C ASN A 90 -15.23 -17.37 -14.44
N GLU A 91 -15.73 -16.15 -14.26
CA GLU A 91 -15.91 -15.20 -15.36
C GLU A 91 -14.57 -14.90 -16.05
N ILE A 92 -13.51 -14.61 -15.28
CA ILE A 92 -12.18 -14.34 -15.84
C ILE A 92 -11.65 -15.55 -16.61
N ILE A 93 -11.77 -16.76 -16.06
CA ILE A 93 -11.31 -17.99 -16.70
C ILE A 93 -12.07 -18.21 -18.02
N ASN A 94 -13.39 -18.06 -18.01
CA ASN A 94 -14.23 -18.22 -19.20
C ASN A 94 -13.86 -17.20 -20.28
N THR A 95 -13.65 -15.94 -19.89
CA THR A 95 -13.26 -14.86 -20.80
C THR A 95 -11.86 -15.11 -21.39
N PHE A 96 -10.91 -15.56 -20.57
CA PHE A 96 -9.58 -15.93 -21.04
C PHE A 96 -9.63 -17.12 -22.00
N ALA A 97 -10.44 -18.13 -21.68
CA ALA A 97 -10.65 -19.31 -22.53
C ALA A 97 -11.27 -18.92 -23.87
N SER A 98 -12.30 -18.06 -23.89
CA SER A 98 -12.94 -17.62 -25.14
C SER A 98 -12.01 -16.81 -26.04
N LEU A 99 -11.11 -16.01 -25.45
CA LEU A 99 -10.10 -15.24 -26.20
C LEU A 99 -8.99 -16.12 -26.77
N LYS A 100 -8.65 -17.21 -26.08
CA LYS A 100 -7.56 -18.13 -26.47
C LYS A 100 -8.04 -19.32 -27.29
N ALA A 101 -9.35 -19.57 -27.33
CA ALA A 101 -9.96 -20.62 -28.13
C ALA A 101 -9.65 -20.38 -29.63
N ARG A 102 -8.87 -21.28 -30.21
CA ARG A 102 -8.64 -21.32 -31.65
C ARG A 102 -9.99 -21.61 -32.31
N LYS A 103 -10.55 -20.66 -33.07
CA LYS A 103 -11.78 -20.89 -33.86
C LYS A 103 -11.47 -21.92 -34.94
N VAL A 104 -11.72 -23.20 -34.66
CA VAL A 104 -11.70 -24.25 -35.68
C VAL A 104 -13.04 -24.16 -36.39
N HIS A 105 -13.04 -23.56 -37.58
CA HIS A 105 -14.16 -23.68 -38.51
C HIS A 105 -14.05 -25.04 -39.18
N PHE A 106 -15.06 -25.89 -38.98
CA PHE A 106 -15.28 -27.11 -39.75
C PHE A 106 -15.96 -26.75 -41.08
#